data_AF-A0A349XXC4-F1
#
_entry.id   AF-A0A349XXC4-F1
#
_cell.length_a   1.000
_cell.length_b   1.000
_cell.length_c   1.000
_cell.angle_alpha   90.00
_cell.angle_beta   90.00
_cell.angle_gamma   90.00
#
_symmetry.space_group_name_H-M   'P 1'
#
loop_
_entity.id
_entity.type
_entity.pdbx_description
1 polymer ?
#
loop_
_entity_poly.entity_id
_entity_poly.type
_entity_poly.pdbx_seq_one_letter_code
_entity_poly.pdbx_strand_id
1 'polypeptide(L)'
;MTIGIRSDHVMGSSQWKKPPTCCKQLKDAFEEKFLFASNFVEGEKDQSNLIYMMPVDDTGELVRRDGVGISHCPWCGTKLNIRK
;
A
#
# COMPACT_ATOMS: atom_id res chain seq x y z
N MET A 1 -12.52 2.38 -11.43
CA MET A 1 -12.61 2.08 -9.98
C MET A 1 -11.68 3.08 -9.31
N THR A 2 -12.24 4.10 -8.68
CA THR A 2 -11.47 5.23 -8.13
C THR A 2 -11.17 4.91 -6.68
N ILE A 3 -9.88 4.75 -6.35
CA ILE A 3 -9.49 4.50 -4.96
C ILE A 3 -9.43 5.87 -4.29
N GLY A 4 -10.46 6.22 -3.53
CA GLY A 4 -10.56 7.49 -2.81
C GLY A 4 -9.60 7.53 -1.62
N ILE A 5 -8.30 7.68 -1.88
CA ILE A 5 -7.27 7.73 -0.85
C ILE A 5 -7.17 9.15 -0.29
N ARG A 6 -7.51 9.33 0.99
CA ARG A 6 -7.37 10.60 1.73
C ARG A 6 -6.04 10.62 2.50
N SER A 7 -5.59 11.80 2.95
CA SER A 7 -4.30 11.97 3.62
C SER A 7 -4.17 11.18 4.93
N ASP A 8 -5.28 10.86 5.59
CA ASP A 8 -5.38 9.96 6.74
C ASP A 8 -5.24 8.47 6.38
N HIS A 9 -5.32 8.11 5.10
CA HIS A 9 -4.96 6.77 4.60
C HIS A 9 -3.45 6.64 4.35
N VAL A 10 -2.74 7.76 4.27
CA VAL A 10 -1.31 7.86 3.97
C VAL A 10 -0.56 8.20 5.26
N MET A 11 -0.63 7.34 6.28
CA MET A 11 0.33 7.27 7.39
C MET A 11 -0.24 6.36 8.49
N GLY A 12 0.39 5.20 8.70
CA GLY A 12 0.83 4.68 10.00
C GLY A 12 -0.12 4.58 11.20
N SER A 13 -1.39 4.93 11.07
CA SER A 13 -2.39 4.97 12.14
C SER A 13 -3.51 3.94 11.93
N SER A 14 -3.49 3.22 10.81
CA SER A 14 -4.39 2.12 10.54
C SER A 14 -3.91 0.86 11.28
N GLN A 15 -4.77 0.29 12.14
CA GLN A 15 -4.58 -1.06 12.66
C GLN A 15 -4.48 -2.02 11.45
N TRP A 16 -3.28 -2.56 11.21
CA TRP A 16 -3.07 -3.59 10.20
C TRP A 16 -4.10 -4.69 10.40
N LYS A 17 -4.99 -4.92 9.42
CA LYS A 17 -5.85 -6.12 9.50
C LYS A 17 -5.01 -7.38 9.42
N LYS A 18 -4.02 -7.39 8.51
CA LYS A 18 -2.97 -8.40 8.45
C LYS A 18 -1.68 -7.79 7.88
N PRO A 19 -0.58 -7.73 8.65
CA PRO A 19 0.69 -7.22 8.15
C PRO A 19 1.34 -8.24 7.21
N PRO A 20 1.91 -7.81 6.08
CA PRO A 20 2.72 -8.70 5.24
C PRO A 20 4.12 -8.89 5.87
N THR A 21 4.60 -10.13 5.96
CA THR A 21 5.85 -10.47 6.67
C THR A 21 6.87 -11.23 5.83
N CYS A 22 6.79 -11.13 4.49
CA CYS A 22 7.55 -12.01 3.61
C CYS A 22 9.07 -11.76 3.56
N CYS A 23 9.55 -10.55 3.83
CA CYS A 23 10.99 -10.24 3.88
C CYS A 23 11.27 -8.96 4.67
N LYS A 24 12.54 -8.73 5.03
CA LYS A 24 12.99 -7.52 5.72
C LYS A 24 12.76 -6.27 4.85
N GLN A 25 13.11 -6.34 3.56
CA GLN A 25 12.98 -5.22 2.62
C GLN A 25 11.54 -4.70 2.52
N LEU A 26 10.55 -5.59 2.58
CA LEU A 26 9.15 -5.17 2.57
C LEU A 26 8.78 -4.38 3.83
N LYS A 27 9.29 -4.79 4.99
CA LYS A 27 9.05 -4.08 6.26
C LYS A 27 9.72 -2.70 6.22
N ASP A 28 11.00 -2.67 5.84
CA ASP A 28 11.78 -1.44 5.70
C ASP A 28 11.06 -0.46 4.75
N ALA A 29 10.51 -0.94 3.63
CA ALA A 29 9.76 -0.11 2.69
C ALA A 29 8.48 0.52 3.26
N PHE A 30 7.80 -0.12 4.20
CA PHE A 30 6.67 0.50 4.91
C PHE A 30 7.15 1.53 5.94
N GLU A 31 8.24 1.26 6.65
CA GLU A 31 8.84 2.17 7.63
C GLU A 31 9.38 3.45 6.96
N GLU A 32 10.02 3.30 5.80
CA GLU A 32 10.54 4.39 4.97
C GLU A 32 9.46 5.13 4.18
N LYS A 33 8.18 4.74 4.30
CA LYS A 33 7.04 5.31 3.55
C LYS A 33 7.21 5.21 2.04
N PHE A 34 7.93 4.20 1.56
CA PHE A 34 8.00 3.86 0.15
C PHE A 34 6.75 3.09 -0.30
N LEU A 35 6.24 2.22 0.58
CA LEU A 35 4.96 1.54 0.41
C LEU A 35 3.94 2.03 1.41
N PHE A 36 2.68 2.02 0.98
CA PHE A 36 1.54 2.46 1.74
C PHE A 36 0.52 1.34 1.85
N ALA A 37 -0.21 1.32 2.95
CA ALA A 37 -1.29 0.37 3.19
C ALA A 37 -2.57 1.12 3.57
N SER A 38 -3.69 0.77 2.94
CA SER A 38 -5.02 1.24 3.32
C SER A 38 -5.88 0.07 3.78
N ASN A 39 -6.54 0.24 4.92
CA ASN A 39 -7.55 -0.70 5.42
C ASN A 39 -8.99 -0.28 5.02
N PHE A 40 -9.13 0.84 4.32
CA PHE A 40 -10.41 1.42 3.90
C PHE A 40 -10.52 1.44 2.37
N VAL A 41 -11.58 0.80 1.87
CA VAL A 41 -12.08 0.98 0.51
C VAL A 41 -13.59 1.16 0.68
N GLU A 42 -14.12 2.27 0.16
CA GLU A 42 -15.53 2.60 0.28
C GLU A 42 -16.38 1.46 -0.31
N GLY A 43 -17.34 0.95 0.47
CA GLY A 43 -18.36 0.01 -0.01
C GLY A 43 -18.23 -1.47 0.37
N GLU A 44 -17.21 -1.93 1.09
CA GLU A 44 -17.01 -3.39 1.18
C GLU A 44 -16.33 -3.89 2.50
N LYS A 45 -16.87 -4.97 3.10
CA LYS A 45 -16.62 -5.49 4.48
C LYS A 45 -15.37 -6.39 4.71
N ASP A 46 -14.36 -6.44 3.84
CA ASP A 46 -13.29 -7.46 3.97
C ASP A 46 -12.13 -7.15 4.92
N GLN A 47 -11.48 -8.23 5.38
CA GLN A 47 -10.46 -8.28 6.44
C GLN A 47 -9.00 -8.07 5.95
N SER A 48 -8.76 -7.52 4.77
CA SER A 48 -7.39 -7.40 4.20
C SER A 48 -7.05 -5.96 3.83
N ASN A 49 -5.76 -5.62 3.83
CA ASN A 49 -5.27 -4.30 3.46
C ASN A 49 -5.04 -4.22 1.94
N LEU A 50 -5.30 -3.05 1.36
CA LEU A 50 -4.76 -2.67 0.05
C LEU A 50 -3.32 -2.18 0.26
N ILE A 51 -2.38 -2.62 -0.58
CA ILE A 51 -0.99 -2.15 -0.56
C ILE A 51 -0.69 -1.48 -1.90
N TYR A 52 -0.06 -0.31 -1.86
CA TYR A 52 0.23 0.47 -3.06
C TYR A 52 1.52 1.30 -2.91
N MET A 53 2.08 1.71 -4.05
CA MET A 53 3.20 2.65 -4.16
C MET A 53 2.73 3.97 -4.80
N MET A 54 3.34 5.08 -4.43
CA MET A 54 3.08 6.40 -5.04
C MET A 54 4.24 6.75 -5.96
N PRO A 55 4.13 6.57 -7.29
CA PRO A 55 5.23 6.85 -8.20
C PRO A 55 5.49 8.35 -8.31
N VAL A 56 6.77 8.71 -8.27
CA VAL A 56 7.26 10.07 -8.54
C VAL A 56 8.12 10.09 -9.81
N ASP A 57 8.21 11.24 -10.46
CA ASP A 57 9.11 11.46 -11.61
C ASP A 57 10.52 11.86 -11.14
N ASP A 58 11.38 12.21 -12.10
CA ASP A 58 12.77 12.64 -11.86
C ASP A 58 12.87 14.00 -11.13
N THR A 59 11.78 14.76 -11.06
CA THR A 59 11.69 16.00 -10.28
C THR A 59 11.14 15.79 -8.88
N GLY A 60 10.68 14.57 -8.56
CA GLY A 60 10.05 14.22 -7.29
C GLY A 60 8.55 14.53 -7.24
N GLU A 61 7.93 14.90 -8.37
CA GLU A 61 6.48 15.12 -8.46
C GLU A 61 5.72 13.81 -8.65
N LEU A 62 4.50 13.73 -8.09
CA LEU A 62 3.67 12.54 -8.21
C LEU A 62 3.21 12.33 -9.65
N VAL A 63 3.59 11.20 -10.25
CA VAL A 63 3.16 10.80 -11.60
C VAL A 63 1.66 10.44 -11.60
N ARG A 64 1.15 9.91 -10.48
CA ARG A 64 -0.26 9.53 -10.32
C ARG A 64 -0.76 9.80 -8.91
N ARG A 65 -2.00 10.29 -8.81
CA ARG A 65 -2.66 10.55 -7.52
C ARG A 65 -3.18 9.29 -6.82
N ASP A 66 -3.54 8.27 -7.58
CA ASP A 66 -4.24 7.09 -7.03
C ASP A 66 -3.29 5.94 -6.62
N GLY A 67 -1.98 6.17 -6.74
CA GLY A 67 -0.96 5.15 -6.52
C GLY A 67 -1.04 3.97 -7.50
N VAL A 68 -0.17 2.99 -7.29
CA VAL A 68 -0.12 1.72 -8.03
C VAL A 68 -0.23 0.58 -7.04
N GLY A 69 -1.34 -0.15 -7.09
CA GLY A 69 -1.57 -1.32 -6.22
C GLY A 69 -0.58 -2.45 -6.51
N ILE A 70 -0.10 -3.12 -5.46
CA ILE A 70 0.79 -4.27 -5.57
C ILE A 70 0.22 -5.51 -4.91
N SER A 71 0.21 -6.62 -5.66
CA SER A 71 -0.28 -7.92 -5.20
C SER A 71 0.83 -8.90 -4.80
N HIS A 72 2.08 -8.57 -5.13
CA HIS A 72 3.26 -9.37 -4.85
C HIS A 72 4.36 -8.47 -4.30
N CYS A 73 5.19 -9.02 -3.42
CA CYS A 73 6.36 -8.33 -2.89
C CYS A 73 7.34 -8.02 -4.02
N PRO A 74 7.69 -6.74 -4.26
CA PRO A 74 8.64 -6.37 -5.31
C PRO A 74 10.04 -7.00 -5.13
N TRP A 75 10.43 -7.32 -3.89
CA TRP A 75 11.77 -7.81 -3.58
C TRP A 75 11.91 -9.34 -3.63
N CYS A 76 10.89 -10.09 -3.20
CA CYS A 76 10.98 -11.55 -3.12
C CYS A 76 9.90 -12.30 -3.91
N GLY A 77 9.01 -11.60 -4.60
CA GLY A 77 7.94 -12.19 -5.42
C GLY A 77 6.81 -12.85 -4.62
N THR A 78 6.91 -12.95 -3.29
CA THR A 78 5.87 -13.54 -2.45
C THR A 78 4.55 -12.81 -2.63
N LYS A 79 3.48 -13.57 -2.91
CA LYS A 79 2.13 -13.04 -3.00
C LYS A 79 1.71 -12.42 -1.67
N LEU A 80 1.32 -11.16 -1.72
CA LEU A 80 0.82 -10.44 -0.56
C LEU A 80 -0.65 -10.79 -0.36
N ASN A 81 -1.05 -10.96 0.90
CA ASN A 81 -2.45 -11.18 1.23
C ASN A 81 -3.16 -9.83 1.23
N ILE A 82 -3.49 -9.36 0.02
CA ILE A 82 -4.13 -8.08 -0.25
C ILE A 82 -5.55 -8.27 -0.78
N ARG A 83 -6.39 -7.26 -0.59
CA ARG A 83 -7.72 -7.20 -1.21
C ARG A 83 -7.57 -6.99 -2.72
N LYS A 84 -8.33 -7.73 -3.54
CA LYS A 84 -8.38 -7.54 -5.00
C LYS A 84 -9.26 -6.36 -5.39
#